data_AF-A8M0N8-F1
#
_entry.id   AF-A8M0N8-F1
#
_cell.length_a   1.000
_cell.length_b   1.000
_cell.length_c   1.000
_cell.angle_alpha   90.00
_cell.angle_beta   90.00
_cell.angle_gamma   90.00
#
_symmetry.space_group_name_H-M   'P 1'
#
loop_
_entity.id
_entity.type
_entity.pdbx_description
1 polymer ?
#
loop_
_entity_poly.entity_id
_entity_poly.type
_entity_poly.pdbx_seq_one_letter_code
_entity_poly.pdbx_strand_id
1 'polypeptide(L)'
;MTRARRSAAPGGHLAGVGRRLLRVAQKHVDDAAARGELPRRDLRRLPGLRVRVDPEFCEAVARHFAAAPRRQLGPELAARYHRFTEETLRHFALLVRAGVRVAPWPGPGQPYLGAADLIDRLTRTGVLYVYLTRSGHGPGAPDPDHPLCAPSGVTVDGCPLLHNDVFRAVHDAFGHVMLGASMGVRGEFLAAYGHLAMYSPQVHPVIFTEQVSQICWFFYGPHLVDRTGRLPRRGEPGWIHPTERPYPEQKLLPCPPGYLDRFTASFSEEAG
;
A
#
# COMPACT_ATOMS: atom_id res chain seq x y z
N MET A 1 15.97 -13.56 45.32
CA MET A 1 16.03 -14.33 44.06
C MET A 1 14.94 -13.83 43.13
N THR A 2 15.24 -12.84 42.29
CA THR A 2 14.26 -12.20 41.42
C THR A 2 14.76 -12.33 39.99
N ARG A 3 14.23 -13.31 39.26
CA ARG A 3 14.66 -13.59 37.88
C ARG A 3 14.02 -12.54 36.96
N ALA A 4 14.84 -11.59 36.52
CA ALA A 4 14.48 -10.61 35.51
C ALA A 4 14.03 -11.31 34.23
N ARG A 5 12.83 -10.95 33.73
CA ARG A 5 12.35 -11.36 32.41
C ARG A 5 13.26 -10.75 31.35
N ARG A 6 14.00 -11.60 30.64
CA ARG A 6 14.72 -11.19 29.43
C ARG A 6 13.70 -10.80 28.37
N SER A 7 13.76 -9.53 27.97
CA SER A 7 13.18 -8.99 26.73
C SER A 7 13.74 -9.79 25.54
N ALA A 8 12.85 -10.44 24.79
CA ALA A 8 13.20 -11.10 23.53
C ALA A 8 13.33 -10.05 22.42
N ALA A 9 14.38 -10.16 21.60
CA ALA A 9 14.64 -9.33 20.43
C ALA A 9 13.57 -9.54 19.32
N PRO A 10 13.32 -8.55 18.44
CA PRO A 10 12.34 -8.67 17.36
C PRO A 10 12.97 -9.39 16.16
N GLY A 11 13.08 -10.71 16.26
CA GLY A 11 13.52 -11.58 15.16
C GLY A 11 12.71 -12.86 15.20
N GLY A 12 11.62 -12.92 14.44
CA GLY A 12 10.70 -14.07 14.52
C GLY A 12 9.65 -14.08 13.41
N HIS A 13 10.02 -14.69 12.29
CA HIS A 13 9.19 -15.41 11.32
C HIS A 13 7.73 -14.98 11.11
N LEU A 14 7.44 -14.56 9.86
CA LEU A 14 6.13 -14.68 9.21
C LEU A 14 5.43 -15.99 9.65
N ALA A 15 4.45 -15.93 10.55
CA ALA A 15 3.73 -17.12 10.97
C ALA A 15 2.74 -17.52 9.86
N GLY A 16 2.75 -18.81 9.50
CA GLY A 16 1.78 -19.46 8.61
C GLY A 16 1.43 -18.74 7.30
N VAL A 17 0.45 -17.83 7.38
CA VAL A 17 -0.12 -17.10 6.25
C VAL A 17 0.90 -16.24 5.49
N GLY A 18 1.79 -15.52 6.20
CA GLY A 18 2.82 -14.71 5.54
C GLY A 18 3.78 -15.53 4.68
N ARG A 19 4.14 -16.75 5.12
CA ARG A 19 4.96 -17.68 4.32
C ARG A 19 4.22 -18.25 3.12
N ARG A 20 2.90 -18.48 3.23
CA ARG A 20 2.08 -18.93 2.09
C ARG A 20 1.95 -17.81 1.06
N LEU A 21 1.70 -16.58 1.49
CA LEU A 21 1.67 -15.39 0.65
C LEU A 21 3.00 -15.20 -0.10
N LEU A 22 4.12 -15.26 0.61
CA LEU A 22 5.45 -15.16 0.02
C LEU A 22 5.70 -16.25 -1.03
N ARG A 23 5.28 -17.49 -0.77
CA ARG A 23 5.44 -18.60 -1.72
C ARG A 23 4.65 -18.38 -3.00
N VAL A 24 3.37 -17.97 -2.91
CA VAL A 24 2.54 -17.75 -4.11
C VAL A 24 2.99 -16.51 -4.88
N ALA A 25 3.44 -15.46 -4.19
CA ALA A 25 3.99 -14.26 -4.81
C ALA A 25 5.33 -14.55 -5.51
N GLN A 26 6.23 -15.30 -4.87
CA GLN A 26 7.52 -15.67 -5.49
C GLN A 26 7.29 -16.51 -6.74
N LYS A 27 6.41 -17.52 -6.67
CA LYS A 27 6.08 -18.34 -7.85
C LYS A 27 5.52 -17.47 -8.98
N HIS A 28 4.64 -16.53 -8.67
CA HIS A 28 4.10 -15.60 -9.67
C HIS A 28 5.21 -14.78 -10.36
N VAL A 29 6.14 -14.21 -9.57
CA VAL A 29 7.26 -13.43 -10.09
C VAL A 29 8.20 -14.30 -10.93
N ASP A 30 8.51 -15.53 -10.50
CA ASP A 30 9.35 -16.47 -11.24
C ASP A 30 8.71 -16.85 -12.57
N ASP A 31 7.42 -17.21 -12.57
CA ASP A 31 6.67 -17.58 -13.77
C ASP A 31 6.57 -16.39 -14.75
N ALA A 32 6.30 -15.19 -14.25
CA ALA A 32 6.21 -13.98 -15.07
C ALA A 32 7.57 -13.57 -15.63
N ALA A 33 8.65 -13.74 -14.86
CA ALA A 33 10.00 -13.52 -15.35
C ALA A 33 10.42 -14.54 -16.41
N ALA A 34 9.98 -15.79 -16.30
CA ALA A 34 10.18 -16.81 -17.35
C ALA A 34 9.45 -16.44 -18.66
N ARG A 35 8.35 -15.68 -18.58
CA ARG A 35 7.63 -15.12 -19.76
C ARG A 35 8.16 -13.76 -20.22
N GLY A 36 9.15 -13.18 -19.54
CA GLY A 36 9.68 -11.84 -19.85
C GLY A 36 8.75 -10.68 -19.46
N GLU A 37 7.73 -10.93 -18.63
CA GLU A 37 6.78 -9.90 -18.19
C GLU A 37 7.29 -9.09 -16.98
N LEU A 38 8.13 -9.72 -16.15
CA LEU A 38 8.73 -9.13 -14.94
C LEU A 38 10.24 -9.38 -14.89
N PRO A 39 11.02 -8.50 -14.25
CA PRO A 39 12.41 -8.82 -13.90
C PRO A 39 12.45 -9.93 -12.85
N ARG A 40 13.48 -10.80 -12.91
CA ARG A 40 13.73 -11.79 -11.85
C ARG A 40 14.05 -11.08 -10.53
N ARG A 41 13.34 -11.42 -9.46
CA ARG A 41 13.55 -10.86 -8.11
C ARG A 41 13.30 -11.91 -7.03
N ASP A 42 14.13 -11.90 -5.99
CA ASP A 42 13.93 -12.71 -4.79
C ASP A 42 13.16 -11.91 -3.73
N LEU A 43 11.86 -12.20 -3.60
CA LEU A 43 10.97 -11.50 -2.68
C LEU A 43 11.32 -11.74 -1.21
N ARG A 44 12.09 -12.79 -0.88
CA ARG A 44 12.53 -13.08 0.50
C ARG A 44 13.46 -12.01 1.04
N ARG A 45 14.08 -11.20 0.18
CA ARG A 45 14.95 -10.09 0.56
C ARG A 45 14.20 -8.83 0.96
N LEU A 46 12.95 -8.66 0.48
CA LEU A 46 12.18 -7.43 0.68
C LEU A 46 11.93 -7.07 2.15
N PRO A 47 11.53 -8.00 3.05
CA PRO A 47 11.27 -7.66 4.45
C PRO A 47 12.50 -7.10 5.20
N GLY A 48 13.72 -7.41 4.73
CA GLY A 48 14.98 -6.97 5.33
C GLY A 48 15.57 -5.70 4.70
N LEU A 49 14.85 -5.03 3.80
CA LEU A 49 15.35 -3.81 3.17
C LEU A 49 15.36 -2.63 4.15
N ARG A 50 16.45 -1.87 4.13
CA ARG A 50 16.49 -0.54 4.75
C ARG A 50 15.68 0.42 3.90
N VAL A 51 14.73 1.09 4.55
CA VAL A 51 13.91 2.14 3.93
C VAL A 51 14.32 3.51 4.47
N ARG A 52 14.89 4.34 3.60
CA ARG A 52 15.20 5.75 3.87
C ARG A 52 14.00 6.61 3.51
N VAL A 53 13.35 7.18 4.52
CA VAL A 53 12.28 8.17 4.32
C VAL A 53 12.93 9.55 4.29
N ASP A 54 13.12 10.12 3.10
CA ASP A 54 13.63 11.46 2.88
C ASP A 54 12.49 12.50 3.01
N PRO A 55 12.50 13.38 4.03
CA PRO A 55 11.44 14.37 4.22
C PRO A 55 11.30 15.33 3.04
N GLU A 56 12.40 15.75 2.42
CA GLU A 56 12.36 16.69 1.28
C GLU A 56 11.69 16.05 0.07
N PHE A 57 11.95 14.76 -0.16
CA PHE A 57 11.26 13.99 -1.17
C PHE A 57 9.75 13.92 -0.87
N CYS A 58 9.40 13.55 0.36
CA CYS A 58 8.00 13.39 0.75
C CYS A 58 7.23 14.71 0.62
N GLU A 59 7.81 15.82 1.07
CA GLU A 59 7.22 17.16 0.94
C GLU A 59 7.10 17.61 -0.52
N ALA A 60 8.08 17.31 -1.37
CA ALA A 60 8.01 17.62 -2.80
C ALA A 60 6.89 16.83 -3.52
N VAL A 61 6.75 15.54 -3.20
CA VAL A 61 5.66 14.70 -3.70
C VAL A 61 4.32 15.20 -3.19
N ALA A 62 4.23 15.51 -1.90
CA ALA A 62 3.02 15.99 -1.26
C ALA A 62 2.52 17.33 -1.85
N ARG A 63 3.44 18.29 -2.07
CA ARG A 63 3.13 19.57 -2.73
C ARG A 63 2.67 19.37 -4.17
N HIS A 64 3.33 18.49 -4.92
CA HIS A 64 2.91 18.16 -6.28
C HIS A 64 1.49 17.57 -6.29
N PHE A 65 1.22 16.58 -5.44
CA PHE A 65 -0.10 15.95 -5.33
C PHE A 65 -1.18 16.95 -4.91
N ALA A 66 -0.88 17.85 -3.97
CA ALA A 66 -1.81 18.88 -3.53
C ALA A 66 -2.18 19.85 -4.67
N ALA A 67 -1.18 20.30 -5.44
CA ALA A 67 -1.37 21.26 -6.54
C ALA A 67 -1.95 20.65 -7.82
N ALA A 68 -1.81 19.33 -8.01
CA ALA A 68 -2.30 18.65 -9.20
C ALA A 68 -3.83 18.74 -9.32
N PRO A 69 -4.38 18.86 -10.55
CA PRO A 69 -5.81 18.78 -10.76
C PRO A 69 -6.33 17.41 -10.30
N ARG A 70 -7.62 17.34 -9.95
CA ARG A 70 -8.24 16.06 -9.57
C ARG A 70 -8.14 15.02 -10.68
N ARG A 71 -8.21 15.46 -11.95
CA ARG A 71 -8.16 14.58 -13.12
C ARG A 71 -7.27 15.16 -14.22
N GLN A 72 -6.30 14.36 -14.63
CA GLN A 72 -5.41 14.53 -15.78
C GLN A 72 -5.19 13.15 -16.42
N LEU A 73 -6.30 12.54 -16.88
CA LEU A 73 -6.32 11.20 -17.44
C LEU A 73 -6.16 11.23 -18.96
N GLY A 74 -4.92 11.05 -19.44
CA GLY A 74 -4.63 10.81 -20.86
C GLY A 74 -4.76 9.34 -21.24
N PRO A 75 -4.74 9.00 -22.55
CA PRO A 75 -4.89 7.63 -23.05
C PRO A 75 -3.81 6.68 -22.51
N GLU A 76 -2.57 7.16 -22.38
CA GLU A 76 -1.48 6.37 -21.81
C GLU A 76 -1.73 6.03 -20.33
N LEU A 77 -2.16 7.01 -19.53
CA LEU A 77 -2.48 6.78 -18.12
C LEU A 77 -3.67 5.83 -17.97
N ALA A 78 -4.70 5.97 -18.82
CA ALA A 78 -5.85 5.07 -18.85
C ALA A 78 -5.42 3.62 -19.16
N ALA A 79 -4.53 3.41 -20.14
CA ALA A 79 -3.99 2.09 -20.45
C ALA A 79 -3.20 1.49 -19.28
N ARG A 80 -2.44 2.31 -18.54
CA ARG A 80 -1.74 1.86 -17.33
C ARG A 80 -2.70 1.48 -16.21
N TYR A 81 -3.79 2.23 -16.00
CA TYR A 81 -4.84 1.86 -15.04
C TYR A 81 -5.54 0.55 -15.43
N HIS A 82 -5.86 0.37 -16.71
CA HIS A 82 -6.41 -0.90 -17.20
C HIS A 82 -5.47 -2.07 -16.90
N ARG A 83 -4.18 -1.90 -17.19
CA ARG A 83 -3.19 -2.95 -16.85
C ARG A 83 -3.08 -3.19 -15.35
N PHE A 84 -3.10 -2.12 -14.56
CA PHE A 84 -3.06 -2.19 -13.11
C PHE A 84 -4.23 -3.02 -12.57
N THR A 85 -5.45 -2.75 -13.00
CA THR A 85 -6.64 -3.48 -12.53
C THR A 85 -6.62 -4.95 -12.93
N GLU A 86 -6.16 -5.29 -14.15
CA GLU A 86 -5.94 -6.68 -14.57
C GLU A 86 -4.91 -7.41 -13.69
N GLU A 87 -3.77 -6.76 -13.41
CA GLU A 87 -2.70 -7.33 -12.58
C GLU A 87 -3.16 -7.50 -11.13
N THR A 88 -3.89 -6.52 -10.59
CA THR A 88 -4.49 -6.59 -9.27
C THR A 88 -5.45 -7.78 -9.14
N LEU A 89 -6.27 -8.06 -10.16
CA LEU A 89 -7.15 -9.25 -10.17
C LEU A 89 -6.34 -10.56 -10.15
N ARG A 90 -5.21 -10.63 -10.89
CA ARG A 90 -4.31 -11.78 -10.84
C ARG A 90 -3.69 -11.95 -9.45
N HIS A 91 -3.27 -10.86 -8.81
CA HIS A 91 -2.74 -10.88 -7.45
C HIS A 91 -3.79 -11.26 -6.42
N PHE A 92 -5.03 -10.81 -6.58
CA PHE A 92 -6.15 -11.24 -5.75
C PHE A 92 -6.39 -12.75 -5.84
N ALA A 93 -6.27 -13.34 -7.04
CA ALA A 93 -6.33 -14.79 -7.17
C ALA A 93 -5.18 -15.51 -6.42
N LEU A 94 -4.00 -14.91 -6.32
CA LEU A 94 -2.90 -15.44 -5.50
C LEU A 94 -3.24 -15.40 -4.01
N LEU A 95 -3.87 -14.32 -3.54
CA LEU A 95 -4.33 -14.18 -2.16
C LEU A 95 -5.28 -15.33 -1.78
N VAL A 96 -6.27 -15.60 -2.62
CA VAL A 96 -7.22 -16.71 -2.42
C VAL A 96 -6.49 -18.06 -2.44
N ARG A 97 -5.56 -18.28 -3.38
CA ARG A 97 -4.72 -19.51 -3.44
C ARG A 97 -3.84 -19.70 -2.20
N ALA A 98 -3.44 -18.62 -1.52
CA ALA A 98 -2.70 -18.70 -0.25
C ALA A 98 -3.60 -19.08 0.95
N GLY A 99 -4.90 -19.29 0.72
CA GLY A 99 -5.88 -19.66 1.73
C GLY A 99 -6.42 -18.48 2.54
N VAL A 100 -6.37 -17.25 1.98
CA VAL A 100 -6.97 -16.07 2.62
C VAL A 100 -8.40 -15.89 2.12
N ARG A 101 -9.35 -15.81 3.06
CA ARG A 101 -10.75 -15.45 2.76
C ARG A 101 -10.91 -13.94 2.87
N VAL A 102 -11.27 -13.27 1.79
CA VAL A 102 -11.56 -11.83 1.80
C VAL A 102 -13.03 -11.61 2.13
N ALA A 103 -13.32 -10.67 3.03
CA ALA A 103 -14.67 -10.32 3.43
C ALA A 103 -14.84 -8.79 3.59
N PRO A 104 -16.03 -8.23 3.32
CA PRO A 104 -16.36 -6.85 3.67
C PRO A 104 -16.23 -6.61 5.18
N TRP A 105 -15.67 -5.48 5.60
CA TRP A 105 -15.73 -5.06 6.99
C TRP A 105 -17.17 -4.61 7.34
N PRO A 106 -17.84 -5.22 8.34
CA PRO A 106 -19.21 -4.86 8.69
C PRO A 106 -19.31 -3.71 9.71
N GLY A 107 -18.20 -3.36 10.37
CA GLY A 107 -18.18 -2.35 11.43
C GLY A 107 -17.97 -0.92 10.91
N PRO A 108 -18.12 0.08 11.78
CA PRO A 108 -17.69 1.43 11.48
C PRO A 108 -16.16 1.52 11.40
N GLY A 109 -15.65 2.55 10.71
CA GLY A 109 -14.21 2.85 10.65
C GLY A 109 -13.36 1.75 10.01
N GLN A 110 -12.05 1.82 10.23
CA GLN A 110 -11.09 0.84 9.69
C GLN A 110 -11.18 -0.51 10.45
N PRO A 111 -10.99 -1.66 9.77
CA PRO A 111 -11.05 -2.99 10.38
C PRO A 111 -9.92 -3.31 11.35
N TYR A 112 -8.81 -2.56 11.28
CA TYR A 112 -7.57 -2.85 12.00
C TYR A 112 -7.02 -1.63 12.71
N LEU A 113 -6.46 -1.85 13.91
CA LEU A 113 -5.74 -0.81 14.67
C LEU A 113 -4.37 -0.48 14.06
N GLY A 114 -3.83 -1.37 13.23
CA GLY A 114 -2.53 -1.27 12.58
C GLY A 114 -2.08 -2.61 12.00
N ALA A 115 -0.92 -2.63 11.35
CA ALA A 115 -0.39 -3.84 10.71
C ALA A 115 -0.26 -5.05 11.66
N ALA A 116 0.11 -4.84 12.93
CA ALA A 116 0.23 -5.93 13.90
C ALA A 116 -1.12 -6.61 14.21
N ASP A 117 -2.19 -5.82 14.36
CA ASP A 117 -3.56 -6.33 14.57
C ASP A 117 -4.10 -7.02 13.30
N LEU A 118 -3.81 -6.45 12.12
CA LEU A 118 -4.09 -7.10 10.83
C LEU A 118 -3.43 -8.48 10.72
N ILE A 119 -2.11 -8.56 10.98
CA ILE A 119 -1.34 -9.81 10.90
C ILE A 119 -1.87 -10.84 11.90
N ASP A 120 -2.10 -10.44 13.15
CA ASP A 120 -2.62 -11.32 14.19
C ASP A 120 -4.01 -11.86 13.81
N ARG A 121 -4.95 -10.98 13.45
CA ARG A 121 -6.32 -11.38 13.09
C ARG A 121 -6.35 -12.27 11.86
N LEU A 122 -5.59 -11.94 10.82
CA LEU A 122 -5.52 -12.78 9.63
C LEU A 122 -4.89 -14.14 9.95
N THR A 123 -3.87 -14.18 10.80
CA THR A 123 -3.23 -15.44 11.21
C THR A 123 -4.19 -16.33 12.01
N ARG A 124 -4.98 -15.75 12.92
CA ARG A 124 -5.92 -16.49 13.77
C ARG A 124 -7.17 -16.94 13.02
N THR A 125 -7.70 -16.14 12.11
CA THR A 125 -9.02 -16.37 11.50
C THR A 125 -8.96 -16.82 10.05
N GLY A 126 -7.86 -16.55 9.34
CA GLY A 126 -7.77 -16.72 7.90
C GLY A 126 -8.60 -15.70 7.10
N VAL A 127 -9.23 -14.73 7.77
CA VAL A 127 -10.10 -13.72 7.14
C VAL A 127 -9.39 -12.38 7.06
N LEU A 128 -9.35 -11.82 5.85
CA LEU A 128 -8.94 -10.44 5.60
C LEU A 128 -10.20 -9.58 5.40
N TYR A 129 -10.42 -8.64 6.29
CA TYR A 129 -11.52 -7.68 6.22
C TYR A 129 -11.09 -6.45 5.44
N VAL A 130 -11.89 -6.06 4.45
CA VAL A 130 -11.63 -4.89 3.60
C VAL A 130 -12.60 -3.77 3.97
N TYR A 131 -12.05 -2.59 4.26
CA TYR A 131 -12.85 -1.37 4.33
C TYR A 131 -13.21 -0.92 2.91
N LEU A 132 -14.49 -0.94 2.61
CA LEU A 132 -14.95 -0.83 1.22
C LEU A 132 -14.90 0.62 0.72
N THR A 133 -14.65 0.72 -0.58
CA THR A 133 -14.54 1.96 -1.37
C THR A 133 -15.80 2.79 -1.23
N ARG A 134 -16.98 2.16 -1.28
CA ARG A 134 -18.28 2.82 -1.03
C ARG A 134 -18.40 3.49 0.35
N SER A 135 -17.62 3.04 1.32
CA SER A 135 -17.58 3.59 2.68
C SER A 135 -16.47 4.64 2.84
N GLY A 136 -15.41 4.59 2.02
CA GLY A 136 -14.39 5.63 1.97
C GLY A 136 -13.35 5.42 0.87
N HIS A 137 -13.24 6.41 -0.01
CA HIS A 137 -12.25 6.52 -1.08
C HIS A 137 -12.06 8.00 -1.44
N GLY A 138 -11.40 8.73 -0.54
CA GLY A 138 -11.36 10.19 -0.59
C GLY A 138 -12.41 10.87 0.29
N PRO A 139 -12.41 12.21 0.30
CA PRO A 139 -13.50 12.98 0.87
C PRO A 139 -14.77 12.80 0.03
N GLY A 140 -15.89 12.49 0.68
CA GLY A 140 -17.19 12.34 0.02
C GLY A 140 -17.42 10.97 -0.62
N ALA A 141 -18.38 10.91 -1.53
CA ALA A 141 -18.72 9.68 -2.25
C ALA A 141 -17.63 9.32 -3.26
N PRO A 142 -17.39 8.01 -3.52
CA PRO A 142 -16.43 7.59 -4.53
C PRO A 142 -16.77 8.14 -5.90
N ASP A 143 -15.74 8.56 -6.64
CA ASP A 143 -15.90 9.07 -7.99
C ASP A 143 -16.14 7.91 -8.97
N PRO A 144 -17.33 7.79 -9.57
CA PRO A 144 -17.62 6.68 -10.48
C PRO A 144 -16.73 6.67 -11.74
N ASP A 145 -16.15 7.83 -12.11
CA ASP A 145 -15.26 7.96 -13.26
C ASP A 145 -13.81 7.56 -12.95
N HIS A 146 -13.50 7.26 -11.69
CA HIS A 146 -12.20 6.75 -11.28
C HIS A 146 -12.09 5.26 -11.65
N PRO A 147 -11.06 4.81 -12.39
CA PRO A 147 -10.91 3.40 -12.78
C PRO A 147 -10.96 2.42 -11.61
N LEU A 148 -10.48 2.83 -10.43
CA LEU A 148 -10.55 1.99 -9.23
C LEU A 148 -11.95 1.92 -8.58
N CYS A 149 -12.87 2.80 -8.96
CA CYS A 149 -14.28 2.74 -8.57
C CYS A 149 -15.14 1.94 -9.55
N ALA A 150 -14.57 1.43 -10.65
CA ALA A 150 -15.29 0.54 -11.56
C ALA A 150 -15.49 -0.86 -10.94
N PRO A 151 -16.58 -1.58 -11.30
CA PRO A 151 -16.80 -2.96 -10.87
C PRO A 151 -15.63 -3.86 -11.27
N SER A 152 -15.12 -4.66 -10.32
CA SER A 152 -13.98 -5.54 -10.57
C SER A 152 -14.35 -6.91 -11.17
N GLY A 153 -15.64 -7.25 -11.17
CA GLY A 153 -16.13 -8.60 -11.47
C GLY A 153 -15.98 -9.61 -10.33
N VAL A 154 -15.37 -9.23 -9.20
CA VAL A 154 -15.24 -10.07 -8.00
C VAL A 154 -16.43 -9.83 -7.07
N THR A 155 -17.03 -10.91 -6.56
CA THR A 155 -18.07 -10.87 -5.53
C THR A 155 -17.64 -11.74 -4.34
N VAL A 156 -17.71 -11.18 -3.13
CA VAL A 156 -17.41 -11.89 -1.88
C VAL A 156 -18.57 -11.75 -0.91
N ASP A 157 -19.03 -12.85 -0.32
CA ASP A 157 -20.17 -12.86 0.61
C ASP A 157 -21.41 -12.09 0.07
N GLY A 158 -21.69 -12.24 -1.24
CA GLY A 158 -22.80 -11.54 -1.93
C GLY A 158 -22.54 -10.06 -2.24
N CYS A 159 -21.37 -9.52 -1.89
CA CYS A 159 -21.00 -8.13 -2.08
C CYS A 159 -20.09 -7.97 -3.32
N PRO A 160 -20.53 -7.23 -4.37
CA PRO A 160 -19.67 -6.92 -5.51
C PRO A 160 -18.58 -5.94 -5.07
N LEU A 161 -17.34 -6.25 -5.43
CA LEU A 161 -16.15 -5.45 -5.13
C LEU A 161 -15.81 -4.51 -6.29
N LEU A 162 -15.38 -3.30 -5.96
CA LEU A 162 -14.75 -2.39 -6.92
C LEU A 162 -13.25 -2.72 -7.03
N HIS A 163 -12.59 -2.25 -8.10
CA HIS A 163 -11.15 -2.49 -8.26
C HIS A 163 -10.30 -1.98 -7.09
N ASN A 164 -10.69 -0.88 -6.45
CA ASN A 164 -10.04 -0.38 -5.25
C ASN A 164 -10.18 -1.34 -4.06
N ASP A 165 -11.34 -2.00 -3.88
CA ASP A 165 -11.52 -2.99 -2.81
C ASP A 165 -10.59 -4.20 -3.00
N VAL A 166 -10.49 -4.67 -4.25
CA VAL A 166 -9.57 -5.74 -4.63
C VAL A 166 -8.12 -5.31 -4.39
N PHE A 167 -7.76 -4.08 -4.77
CA PHE A 167 -6.42 -3.56 -4.54
C PHE A 167 -6.09 -3.41 -3.06
N ARG A 168 -7.04 -2.94 -2.22
CA ARG A 168 -6.86 -2.88 -0.76
C ARG A 168 -6.58 -4.24 -0.16
N ALA A 169 -7.32 -5.28 -0.58
CA ALA A 169 -7.05 -6.65 -0.14
C ALA A 169 -5.65 -7.13 -0.53
N VAL A 170 -5.25 -6.88 -1.78
CA VAL A 170 -3.90 -7.20 -2.29
C VAL A 170 -2.83 -6.43 -1.54
N HIS A 171 -3.06 -5.15 -1.26
CA HIS A 171 -2.16 -4.28 -0.53
C HIS A 171 -1.98 -4.74 0.92
N ASP A 172 -3.07 -4.97 1.65
CA ASP A 172 -2.99 -5.39 3.05
C ASP A 172 -2.27 -6.75 3.17
N ALA A 173 -2.56 -7.69 2.28
CA ALA A 173 -1.95 -9.02 2.33
C ALA A 173 -0.50 -9.03 1.87
N PHE A 174 -0.18 -8.54 0.67
CA PHE A 174 1.17 -8.62 0.13
C PHE A 174 2.07 -7.47 0.60
N GLY A 175 1.49 -6.32 0.98
CA GLY A 175 2.23 -5.19 1.55
C GLY A 175 2.48 -5.39 3.04
N HIS A 176 1.44 -5.45 3.87
CA HIS A 176 1.61 -5.49 5.32
C HIS A 176 1.88 -6.90 5.85
N VAL A 177 1.11 -7.90 5.43
CA VAL A 177 1.22 -9.25 6.02
C VAL A 177 2.44 -10.01 5.50
N MET A 178 2.65 -10.03 4.18
CA MET A 178 3.78 -10.75 3.58
C MET A 178 5.12 -10.10 3.95
N LEU A 179 5.21 -8.77 3.99
CA LEU A 179 6.47 -8.07 4.28
C LEU A 179 6.67 -7.74 5.76
N GLY A 180 5.63 -7.86 6.59
CA GLY A 180 5.66 -7.33 7.96
C GLY A 180 5.72 -5.80 7.99
N ALA A 181 5.30 -5.12 6.93
CA ALA A 181 5.37 -3.67 6.81
C ALA A 181 4.30 -2.99 7.69
N SER A 182 4.69 -1.95 8.44
CA SER A 182 3.76 -1.14 9.24
C SER A 182 2.89 -0.21 8.39
N MET A 183 1.87 0.40 8.99
CA MET A 183 0.98 1.39 8.33
C MET A 183 1.45 2.84 8.52
N GLY A 184 2.74 3.04 8.84
CA GLY A 184 3.36 4.36 8.84
C GLY A 184 4.16 4.56 7.56
N VAL A 185 4.55 5.81 7.24
CA VAL A 185 5.24 6.14 5.97
C VAL A 185 6.34 5.15 5.53
N ARG A 186 7.19 4.70 6.47
CA ARG A 186 8.26 3.72 6.16
C ARG A 186 7.70 2.37 5.70
N GLY A 187 6.68 1.87 6.38
CA GLY A 187 6.05 0.60 6.06
C GLY A 187 5.20 0.71 4.80
N GLU A 188 4.50 1.82 4.58
CA GLU A 188 3.80 2.09 3.33
C GLU A 188 4.75 2.16 2.12
N PHE A 189 5.93 2.77 2.30
CA PHE A 189 6.98 2.77 1.28
C PHE A 189 7.45 1.34 0.99
N LEU A 190 7.68 0.52 2.03
CA LEU A 190 8.03 -0.89 1.85
C LEU A 190 6.94 -1.69 1.12
N ALA A 191 5.67 -1.47 1.50
CA ALA A 191 4.52 -2.10 0.84
C ALA A 191 4.44 -1.72 -0.64
N ALA A 192 4.52 -0.42 -0.96
CA ALA A 192 4.53 0.08 -2.33
C ALA A 192 5.72 -0.47 -3.15
N TYR A 193 6.92 -0.52 -2.57
CA TYR A 193 8.10 -1.10 -3.22
C TYR A 193 7.96 -2.61 -3.45
N GLY A 194 7.35 -3.34 -2.52
CA GLY A 194 7.01 -4.75 -2.71
C GLY A 194 6.07 -4.95 -3.89
N HIS A 195 5.07 -4.07 -4.08
CA HIS A 195 4.23 -4.09 -5.28
C HIS A 195 5.04 -3.85 -6.55
N LEU A 196 6.05 -2.98 -6.57
CA LEU A 196 6.91 -2.81 -7.76
C LEU A 196 7.67 -4.09 -8.16
N ALA A 197 7.82 -5.06 -7.24
CA ALA A 197 8.40 -6.36 -7.54
C ALA A 197 7.39 -7.38 -8.11
N MET A 198 6.08 -7.12 -7.99
CA MET A 198 4.99 -8.00 -8.43
C MET A 198 4.25 -7.45 -9.66
N TYR A 199 4.22 -6.14 -9.86
CA TYR A 199 3.55 -5.50 -10.99
C TYR A 199 4.51 -5.18 -12.14
N SER A 200 4.00 -5.17 -13.36
CA SER A 200 4.80 -4.86 -14.55
C SER A 200 5.32 -3.41 -14.54
N PRO A 201 6.49 -3.12 -15.14
CA PRO A 201 7.10 -1.79 -15.11
C PRO A 201 6.16 -0.65 -15.56
N GLN A 202 5.28 -0.89 -16.54
CA GLN A 202 4.30 0.10 -17.01
C GLN A 202 3.26 0.51 -15.95
N VAL A 203 3.03 -0.31 -14.93
CA VAL A 203 2.09 -0.06 -13.83
C VAL A 203 2.73 0.73 -12.68
N HIS A 204 4.07 0.75 -12.57
CA HIS A 204 4.78 1.39 -11.45
C HIS A 204 4.38 2.87 -11.25
N PRO A 205 4.15 3.67 -12.31
CA PRO A 205 3.65 5.04 -12.17
C PRO A 205 2.25 5.16 -11.56
N VAL A 206 1.37 4.17 -11.77
CA VAL A 206 0.05 4.12 -11.12
C VAL A 206 0.20 3.79 -9.64
N ILE A 207 1.01 2.79 -9.29
CA ILE A 207 1.32 2.45 -7.88
C ILE A 207 1.91 3.67 -7.16
N PHE A 208 2.83 4.39 -7.82
CA PHE A 208 3.39 5.61 -7.24
C PHE A 208 2.32 6.66 -6.94
N THR A 209 1.38 6.87 -7.84
CA THR A 209 0.31 7.87 -7.67
C THR A 209 -0.67 7.43 -6.59
N GLU A 210 -1.13 6.18 -6.65
CA GLU A 210 -2.18 5.64 -5.78
C GLU A 210 -1.71 5.34 -4.35
N GLN A 211 -0.41 5.08 -4.17
CA GLN A 211 0.15 4.75 -2.87
C GLN A 211 1.10 5.84 -2.41
N VAL A 212 2.24 6.00 -3.09
CA VAL A 212 3.34 6.88 -2.61
C VAL A 212 2.89 8.34 -2.53
N SER A 213 2.18 8.86 -3.53
CA SER A 213 1.76 10.26 -3.54
C SER A 213 0.73 10.58 -2.47
N GLN A 214 -0.25 9.68 -2.28
CA GLN A 214 -1.27 9.80 -1.23
C GLN A 214 -0.64 9.73 0.17
N ILE A 215 0.30 8.80 0.39
CA ILE A 215 1.01 8.65 1.68
C ILE A 215 1.92 9.86 1.96
N CYS A 216 2.66 10.33 0.97
CA CYS A 216 3.44 11.56 1.11
C CYS A 216 2.54 12.75 1.45
N TRP A 217 1.40 12.91 0.77
CA TRP A 217 0.43 13.95 1.11
C TRP A 217 -0.12 13.79 2.53
N PHE A 218 -0.50 12.59 2.95
CA PHE A 218 -1.06 12.32 4.28
C PHE A 218 -0.07 12.57 5.43
N PHE A 219 1.23 12.31 5.21
CA PHE A 219 2.25 12.47 6.25
C PHE A 219 3.03 13.79 6.20
N TYR A 220 3.13 14.42 5.02
CA TYR A 220 3.99 15.58 4.74
C TYR A 220 3.27 16.68 3.94
N GLY A 221 1.93 16.64 3.89
CA GLY A 221 1.11 17.54 3.08
C GLY A 221 1.07 18.98 3.57
N PRO A 222 0.75 19.94 2.67
CA PRO A 222 0.53 21.34 3.03
C PRO A 222 -0.55 21.56 4.10
N HIS A 223 -1.48 20.62 4.28
CA HIS A 223 -2.50 20.70 5.32
C HIS A 223 -1.96 20.48 6.75
N LEU A 224 -0.69 20.09 6.87
CA LEU A 224 -0.01 19.85 8.16
C LEU A 224 1.01 20.93 8.50
N VAL A 225 1.31 21.86 7.59
CA VAL A 225 2.30 22.90 7.88
C VAL A 225 1.70 23.96 8.79
N ASP A 226 2.47 24.41 9.78
CA ASP A 226 2.06 25.52 10.63
C ASP A 226 2.15 26.87 9.89
N ARG A 227 1.75 27.95 10.56
CA ARG A 227 1.80 29.33 10.04
C ARG A 227 3.19 29.81 9.61
N THR A 228 4.25 29.10 10.02
CA THR A 228 5.65 29.40 9.65
C THR A 228 6.12 28.58 8.44
N GLY A 229 5.25 27.72 7.89
CA GLY A 229 5.56 26.83 6.77
C GLY A 229 6.31 25.56 7.19
N ARG A 230 6.40 25.26 8.49
CA ARG A 230 7.11 24.09 9.01
C ARG A 230 6.14 22.98 9.36
N LEU A 231 6.54 21.73 9.13
CA LEU A 231 5.81 20.56 9.62
C LEU A 231 6.06 20.36 11.13
N PRO A 232 5.05 20.51 12.01
CA PRO A 232 5.23 20.31 13.44
C PRO A 232 5.57 18.86 13.78
N ARG A 233 6.41 18.67 14.79
CA ARG A 233 6.73 17.35 15.33
C ARG A 233 5.72 16.93 16.38
N ARG A 234 5.63 15.62 16.65
CA ARG A 234 4.77 15.09 17.70
C ARG A 234 5.06 15.78 19.04
N GLY A 235 4.02 16.34 19.65
CA GLY A 235 4.10 17.07 20.92
C GLY A 235 4.30 18.58 20.77
N GLU A 236 4.54 19.09 19.56
CA GLU A 236 4.60 20.53 19.30
C GLU A 236 3.20 21.11 19.03
N PRO A 237 2.95 22.39 19.37
CA PRO A 237 1.72 23.08 19.00
C PRO A 237 1.45 22.99 17.49
N GLY A 238 0.20 22.69 17.12
CA GLY A 238 -0.20 22.52 15.72
C GLY A 238 0.08 21.13 15.13
N TRP A 239 0.68 20.20 15.89
CA TRP A 239 0.78 18.81 15.45
C TRP A 239 -0.59 18.13 15.42
N ILE A 240 -0.96 17.57 14.27
CA ILE A 240 -2.23 16.87 14.06
C ILE A 240 -2.00 15.35 14.12
N HIS A 241 -2.73 14.66 15.00
CA HIS A 241 -2.65 13.21 15.13
C HIS A 241 -3.14 12.54 13.83
N PRO A 242 -2.53 11.44 13.34
CA PRO A 242 -2.96 10.78 12.09
C PRO A 242 -4.46 10.48 11.99
N THR A 243 -5.12 10.13 13.09
CA THR A 243 -6.57 9.85 13.11
C THR A 243 -7.45 11.08 12.95
N GLU A 244 -6.88 12.28 13.08
CA GLU A 244 -7.56 13.57 12.95
C GLU A 244 -7.25 14.24 11.61
N ARG A 245 -6.37 13.64 10.80
CA ARG A 245 -5.97 14.19 9.50
C ARG A 245 -7.05 13.93 8.46
N PRO A 246 -7.26 14.86 7.52
CA PRO A 246 -8.11 14.60 6.36
C PRO A 246 -7.52 13.47 5.52
N TYR A 247 -8.40 12.72 4.85
CA TYR A 247 -8.00 11.73 3.87
C TYR A 247 -7.73 12.39 2.51
N PRO A 248 -6.71 11.96 1.74
CA PRO A 248 -6.40 12.55 0.45
C PRO A 248 -7.57 12.44 -0.55
N GLU A 249 -7.77 13.49 -1.34
CA GLU A 249 -8.57 13.40 -2.55
C GLU A 249 -8.02 12.30 -3.47
N GLN A 250 -8.91 11.54 -4.10
CA GLN A 250 -8.50 10.54 -5.08
C GLN A 250 -8.31 11.25 -6.42
N LYS A 251 -7.09 11.19 -6.94
CA LYS A 251 -6.66 11.95 -8.11
C LYS A 251 -6.09 11.03 -9.18
N LEU A 252 -6.45 11.33 -10.43
CA LEU A 252 -5.89 10.66 -11.61
C LEU A 252 -4.84 11.57 -12.25
N LEU A 253 -3.58 11.41 -11.86
CA LEU A 253 -2.48 12.18 -12.42
C LEU A 253 -1.33 11.26 -12.88
N PRO A 254 -0.54 11.68 -13.88
CA PRO A 254 0.69 10.97 -14.22
C PRO A 254 1.72 11.11 -13.10
N CYS A 255 2.51 10.05 -12.86
CA CYS A 255 3.68 10.14 -11.99
C CYS A 255 4.68 11.15 -12.58
N PRO A 256 5.15 12.14 -11.80
CA PRO A 256 6.12 13.11 -12.29
C PRO A 256 7.45 12.45 -12.71
N PRO A 257 8.12 12.96 -13.76
CA PRO A 257 9.44 12.47 -14.15
C PRO A 257 10.44 12.45 -12.98
N GLY A 258 11.22 11.37 -12.87
CA GLY A 258 12.26 11.19 -11.85
C GLY A 258 11.75 10.85 -10.44
N TYR A 259 10.45 10.99 -10.15
CA TYR A 259 9.91 10.71 -8.82
C TYR A 259 9.93 9.22 -8.50
N LEU A 260 9.63 8.37 -9.48
CA LEU A 260 9.73 6.92 -9.32
C LEU A 260 11.17 6.47 -9.08
N ASP A 261 12.15 7.08 -9.75
CA ASP A 261 13.57 6.75 -9.57
C ASP A 261 14.04 7.18 -8.17
N ARG A 262 13.66 8.38 -7.71
CA ARG A 262 13.96 8.85 -6.36
C ARG A 262 13.30 7.99 -5.29
N PHE A 263 12.09 7.50 -5.54
CA PHE A 263 11.44 6.53 -4.66
C PHE A 263 12.19 5.21 -4.61
N THR A 264 12.53 4.61 -5.76
CA THR A 264 13.26 3.32 -5.76
C THR A 264 14.66 3.44 -5.16
N ALA A 265 15.31 4.60 -5.26
CA ALA A 265 16.57 4.91 -4.58
C ALA A 265 16.46 5.01 -3.04
N SER A 266 15.25 4.98 -2.48
CA SER A 266 15.02 5.01 -1.03
C SER A 266 15.25 3.64 -0.35
N PHE A 267 15.55 2.60 -1.13
CA PHE A 267 15.66 1.21 -0.66
C PHE A 267 17.09 0.69 -0.85
N SER A 268 17.66 0.08 0.19
CA SER A 268 18.96 -0.59 0.12
C SER A 268 18.95 -1.87 0.94
N GLU A 269 19.83 -2.83 0.64
CA GLU A 269 20.09 -3.95 1.55
C GLU A 269 20.71 -3.39 2.85
N GLU A 270 20.49 -4.04 4.00
CA GLU A 270 21.28 -3.74 5.20
C GLU A 270 22.73 -4.11 4.94
N ALA A 271 23.66 -3.19 5.22
CA ALA A 271 25.07 -3.57 5.32
C ALA A 271 25.18 -4.57 6.47
N GLY A 272 25.56 -5.81 6.14
CA GLY A 272 25.74 -6.90 7.10
C GLY A 272 26.84 -6.64 8.11
#